data_AF-A0A7C2PFW5-F1
#
_entry.id   AF-A0A7C2PFW5-F1
#
_cell.length_a   1.000
_cell.length_b   1.000
_cell.length_c   1.000
_cell.angle_alpha   90.00
_cell.angle_beta   90.00
_cell.angle_gamma   90.00
#
_symmetry.space_group_name_H-M   'P 1'
#
loop_
_entity.id
_entity.type
_entity.pdbx_description
1 polymer ?
#
loop_
_entity_poly.entity_id
_entity_poly.type
_entity_poly.pdbx_seq_one_letter_code
_entity_poly.pdbx_strand_id
1 'polypeptide(L)' 'MIYTARVKIGDKVNYRPGHYNKNEYENGIVKEIPPDNLLAVRVVYNCAGDWENYFNYTSALTRCKDLYMDWRHY' A
#
# COMPACT_ATOMS: atom_id res chain seq x y z
N MET A 1 -2.14 8.08 -7.46
CA MET A 1 -2.41 6.69 -7.83
C MET A 1 -1.14 6.03 -8.32
N ILE A 2 -0.93 4.77 -7.98
CA ILE A 2 0.15 3.95 -8.53
C ILE A 2 -0.36 3.15 -9.72
N TYR A 3 0.57 2.69 -10.55
CA TYR A 3 0.31 1.74 -11.62
C TYR A 3 0.97 0.41 -11.26
N THR A 4 0.24 -0.70 -11.35
CA THR A 4 0.76 -2.05 -11.04
C THR A 4 1.99 -2.41 -11.84
N ALA A 5 2.14 -1.95 -13.08
CA ALA A 5 3.33 -2.17 -13.90
C ALA A 5 4.64 -1.58 -13.31
N ARG A 6 4.53 -0.68 -12.33
CA ARG A 6 5.68 -0.01 -11.69
C ARG A 6 5.83 -0.34 -10.21
N VAL A 7 4.82 -0.99 -9.62
CA VAL A 7 4.86 -1.36 -8.21
C VAL A 7 5.58 -2.69 -8.04
N LYS A 8 6.32 -2.83 -6.94
CA LYS A 8 7.04 -4.02 -6.55
C LYS A 8 6.67 -4.41 -5.14
N ILE A 9 6.84 -5.70 -4.84
CA ILE A 9 6.76 -6.18 -3.47
C ILE A 9 7.85 -5.48 -2.65
N GLY A 10 7.49 -4.98 -1.47
CA GLY A 10 8.36 -4.20 -0.60
C GLY A 10 8.27 -2.68 -0.82
N ASP A 11 7.58 -2.22 -1.87
CA ASP A 11 7.39 -0.78 -2.06
C ASP A 11 6.60 -0.17 -0.90
N LYS A 12 7.13 0.93 -0.38
CA LYS A 12 6.44 1.80 0.57
C LYS A 12 5.39 2.60 -0.17
N VAL A 13 4.17 2.60 0.35
CA VAL A 13 3.02 3.30 -0.24
C VAL A 13 2.23 4.03 0.83
N ASN A 14 1.45 5.02 0.43
CA ASN A 14 0.42 5.62 1.26
C ASN A 14 -0.97 5.45 0.62
N TYR A 15 -1.93 5.02 1.42
CA TYR A 15 -3.34 4.89 1.07
C TYR A 15 -4.08 6.20 1.33
N ARG A 16 -4.78 6.69 0.32
CA ARG A 16 -5.54 7.93 0.35
C ARG A 16 -6.74 7.84 -0.60
N PRO A 17 -7.85 7.21 -0.17
CA PRO A 17 -9.06 7.11 -0.96
C PRO A 17 -9.74 8.47 -1.10
N GLY A 18 -10.63 8.60 -2.09
CA GLY A 18 -11.27 9.89 -2.41
C GLY A 18 -12.11 10.53 -1.30
N HIS A 19 -12.47 9.80 -0.24
CA HIS A 19 -13.20 10.34 0.90
C HIS A 19 -12.30 10.88 2.02
N TYR A 20 -10.98 10.73 1.91
CA TYR A 20 -10.01 11.28 2.86
C TYR A 20 -9.71 12.76 2.57
N ASN A 21 -9.52 13.53 3.63
CA ASN A 21 -8.99 14.87 3.58
C ASN A 21 -7.55 14.89 3.05
N LYS A 22 -7.01 16.07 2.71
CA LYS A 22 -5.67 16.20 2.11
C LYS A 22 -4.52 15.64 2.97
N ASN A 23 -4.73 15.63 4.28
CA ASN A 23 -3.77 15.24 5.31
C ASN A 23 -4.08 13.87 5.92
N GLU A 24 -5.15 13.21 5.49
CA GLU A 24 -5.46 11.86 5.95
C GLU A 24 -4.79 10.86 4.99
N TYR A 25 -4.01 9.96 5.56
CA TYR A 25 -3.38 8.87 4.84
C TYR A 25 -3.02 7.73 5.81
N GLU A 26 -2.89 6.53 5.27
CA GLU A 26 -2.32 5.39 5.98
C GLU A 26 -1.07 4.90 5.24
N ASN A 27 0.07 4.82 5.94
CA ASN A 27 1.29 4.28 5.36
C ASN A 27 1.23 2.74 5.38
N GLY A 28 1.74 2.11 4.32
CA GLY A 28 1.80 0.65 4.22
C GLY A 28 2.90 0.15 3.29
N ILE A 29 3.08 -1.17 3.24
CA ILE A 29 4.06 -1.83 2.38
C ILE A 29 3.35 -2.85 1.49
N VAL A 30 3.71 -2.88 0.20
CA VAL A 30 3.18 -3.86 -0.76
C VAL A 30 3.71 -5.25 -0.42
N LYS A 31 2.80 -6.17 -0.09
CA LYS A 31 3.11 -7.56 0.25
C LYS A 31 3.06 -8.49 -0.95
N GLU A 32 2.10 -8.27 -1.85
CA GLU A 32 1.85 -9.17 -2.98
C GLU A 32 1.17 -8.41 -4.12
N ILE A 33 1.52 -8.78 -5.35
CA ILE A 33 0.90 -8.31 -6.59
C ILE A 33 0.16 -9.49 -7.20
N PRO A 34 -1.18 -9.51 -7.20
CA PRO A 34 -1.95 -10.60 -7.79
C PRO A 34 -1.68 -10.73 -9.30
N PRO A 35 -1.50 -11.95 -9.84
CA PRO A 35 -1.12 -12.17 -11.23
C PRO A 35 -2.16 -11.66 -12.24
N ASP A 36 -3.45 -11.75 -11.91
CA ASP A 36 -4.55 -11.48 -12.85
C ASP A 36 -5.26 -10.14 -12.61
N ASN A 37 -4.86 -9.38 -11.57
CA ASN A 37 -5.55 -8.15 -11.18
C ASN A 37 -4.60 -6.94 -11.21
N LEU A 38 -4.53 -6.30 -12.36
CA LEU A 38 -3.74 -5.08 -12.56
C LEU A 38 -4.29 -3.83 -11.84
N LEU A 39 -5.43 -3.93 -11.15
CA LEU A 39 -6.09 -2.78 -10.53
C LEU A 39 -5.92 -2.73 -9.01
N ALA A 40 -5.42 -3.79 -8.37
CA ALA A 40 -5.26 -3.86 -6.94
C ALA A 40 -4.02 -4.66 -6.52
N VAL A 41 -3.46 -4.31 -5.36
CA VAL A 41 -2.32 -5.01 -4.73
C VAL A 41 -2.62 -5.28 -3.27
N ARG A 42 -1.94 -6.25 -2.67
CA ARG A 42 -2.04 -6.53 -1.24
C ARG A 42 -1.08 -5.62 -0.48
N VAL A 43 -1.61 -4.81 0.42
CA VAL A 43 -0.82 -3.86 1.24
C VAL A 43 -1.01 -4.18 2.71
N VAL A 44 0.08 -4.13 3.46
CA VAL A 44 0.06 -4.23 4.93
C VAL A 44 0.12 -2.81 5.51
N TYR A 45 -0.86 -2.45 6.34
CA TYR A 45 -0.97 -1.13 6.96
C TYR A 45 -0.63 -1.12 8.46
N ASN A 46 -0.52 -2.29 9.07
CA ASN A 46 -0.20 -2.42 10.49
C ASN A 46 0.78 -3.58 10.70
N CYS A 47 2.01 -3.23 11.08
CA CYS A 47 3.05 -4.19 11.45
C CYS A 47 3.40 -4.14 12.95
N ALA A 48 2.59 -3.50 13.81
CA ALA A 48 2.93 -3.30 15.23
C ALA A 48 4.34 -2.69 15.47
N GLY A 49 4.84 -1.90 14.51
CA GLY A 49 6.19 -1.32 14.53
C GLY A 49 7.27 -2.16 13.82
N ASP A 50 7.03 -3.45 13.56
CA ASP A 50 7.98 -4.37 12.91
C ASP A 50 7.80 -4.41 11.39
N TRP A 51 8.13 -3.29 10.75
CA TRP A 51 8.00 -3.13 9.30
C TRP A 51 9.00 -3.95 8.49
N GLU A 52 10.08 -4.45 9.11
CA GLU A 52 11.06 -5.33 8.45
C GLU A 52 10.44 -6.72 8.18
N ASN A 53 9.52 -7.17 9.04
CA ASN A 53 8.83 -8.46 8.92
C ASN A 53 7.40 -8.34 8.36
N TYR A 54 7.11 -7.31 7.56
CA TYR A 54 5.76 -7.05 7.02
C TYR A 54 5.10 -8.26 6.34
N PHE A 55 5.88 -9.18 5.77
CA PHE A 55 5.36 -10.42 5.18
C PHE A 55 4.58 -11.31 6.15
N ASN A 56 4.84 -11.22 7.46
CA ASN A 56 4.17 -12.02 8.48
C ASN A 56 2.79 -11.43 8.88
N TYR A 57 2.47 -10.22 8.43
CA TYR A 57 1.27 -9.50 8.83
C TYR A 57 0.13 -9.62 7.81
N THR A 58 -1.09 -9.41 8.28
CA THR A 58 -2.30 -9.42 7.44
C THR A 58 -2.30 -8.24 6.49
N SER A 59 -2.46 -8.52 5.19
CA SER A 59 -2.61 -7.51 4.15
C SER A 59 -4.06 -7.34 3.73
N ALA A 60 -4.42 -6.14 3.30
CA ALA A 60 -5.68 -5.85 2.62
C ALA A 60 -5.47 -5.74 1.10
N LEU A 61 -6.44 -6.22 0.32
CA LEU A 61 -6.46 -5.97 -1.12
C LEU A 61 -6.89 -4.51 -1.36
N THR A 62 -5.99 -3.68 -1.85
CA THR A 62 -6.21 -2.23 -2.03
C THR A 62 -6.12 -1.85 -3.50
N ARG A 63 -7.06 -1.01 -3.96
CA ARG A 63 -7.07 -0.51 -5.34
C ARG A 63 -5.91 0.46 -5.56
N CYS A 64 -5.21 0.29 -6.67
CA CYS A 64 -4.05 1.13 -7.04
C CYS A 64 -4.42 2.60 -7.23
N LYS A 65 -5.68 2.88 -7.61
CA LYS A 65 -6.20 4.24 -7.72
C LYS A 65 -6.15 5.02 -6.40
N ASP A 66 -6.25 4.32 -5.28
CA ASP A 66 -6.28 4.89 -3.93
C ASP A 66 -4.88 4.87 -3.27
N LEU A 67 -3.84 4.37 -3.95
CA LEU A 67 -2.48 4.27 -3.43
C LEU A 67 -1.55 5.29 -4.10
N TYR A 68 -0.54 5.75 -3.37
CA TYR A 68 0.51 6.63 -3.87
C TYR A 68 1.87 6.09 -3.41
N MET A 69 2.92 6.30 -4.22
CA MET A 69 4.27 5.87 -3.86
C MET A 69 4.79 6.62 -2.63
N ASP A 70 5.71 5.96 -1.95
CA ASP A 70 6.44 6.40 -0.76
C ASP A 70 5.55 6.59 0.48
N TRP A 71 6.18 6.45 1.64
CA TRP A 71 5.56 6.86 2.88
C TRP A 71 5.58 8.36 3.01
N ARG A 72 4.57 8.89 3.68
CA ARG A 72 4.56 10.28 4.12
C ARG A 72 5.13 10.38 5.53
N HIS A 73 5.97 11.38 5.70
CA HIS A 73 6.52 11.84 6.97
C HIS A 73 6.12 13.31 7.08
N TYR A 74 5.47 13.67 8.19
CA TYR A 74 5.16 15.08 8.50
C TYR A 74 6.39 15.80 9.03
#